data_AF-A0A962CEF5-F1
#
_entry.id   AF-A0A962CEF5-F1
#
_cell.length_a   1.000
_cell.length_b   1.000
_cell.length_c   1.000
_cell.angle_alpha   90.00
_cell.angle_beta   90.00
_cell.angle_gamma   90.00
#
_symmetry.space_group_name_H-M   'P 1'
#
loop_
_entity.id
_entity.type
_entity.pdbx_description
1 polymer ?
#
loop_
_entity_poly.entity_id
_entity_poly.type
_entity_poly.pdbx_seq_one_letter_code
_entity_poly.pdbx_strand_id
1 'polypeptide(L)'
;MGRKQAMSRLAIFLRSLSERLQGLGHDPYQLTLSMSRQELANYLGLVIETVSRLFSRMQTLGVLKVDRRYVRILDPAALATLAEKPDED
;
A
#
# COMPACT_ATOMS: atom_id res chain seq x y z
N MET A 1 -3.06 -12.69 14.31
CA MET A 1 -1.89 -11.81 14.09
C MET A 1 -1.56 -11.52 12.61
N GLY A 2 -1.88 -12.36 11.61
CA GLY A 2 -1.39 -12.16 10.22
C GLY A 2 -1.97 -10.98 9.41
N ARG A 3 -3.23 -10.56 9.61
CA ARG A 3 -3.87 -9.53 8.76
C ARG A 3 -3.35 -8.12 9.01
N LYS A 4 -3.07 -7.74 10.28
CA LYS A 4 -2.44 -6.45 10.62
C LYS A 4 -1.03 -6.38 10.01
N GLN A 5 -0.28 -7.46 10.10
CA GLN A 5 1.06 -7.56 9.52
C GLN A 5 1.04 -7.45 7.99
N ALA A 6 0.09 -8.10 7.31
CA ALA A 6 -0.06 -7.99 5.86
C ALA A 6 -0.45 -6.56 5.41
N MET A 7 -1.34 -5.90 6.17
CA MET A 7 -1.73 -4.51 5.93
C MET A 7 -0.54 -3.55 6.07
N SER A 8 0.26 -3.73 7.12
CA SER A 8 1.45 -2.92 7.36
C SER A 8 2.51 -3.11 6.27
N ARG A 9 2.79 -4.36 5.87
CA ARG A 9 3.70 -4.63 4.72
C ARG A 9 3.28 -3.92 3.44
N LEU A 10 1.98 -3.93 3.12
CA LEU A 10 1.47 -3.21 1.95
C LEU A 10 1.60 -1.69 2.11
N ALA A 11 1.27 -1.15 3.29
CA ALA A 11 1.36 0.28 3.56
C ALA A 11 2.81 0.78 3.49
N ILE A 12 3.77 0.02 4.06
CA ILE A 12 5.22 0.30 3.98
C ILE A 12 5.65 0.33 2.51
N PHE A 13 5.25 -0.66 1.71
CA PHE A 13 5.57 -0.69 0.28
C PHE A 13 5.06 0.54 -0.48
N LEU A 14 3.79 0.92 -0.27
CA LEU A 14 3.19 2.08 -0.93
C LEU A 14 3.86 3.39 -0.48
N ARG A 15 4.21 3.50 0.81
CA ARG A 15 4.93 4.65 1.35
C ARG A 15 6.32 4.78 0.72
N SER A 16 7.10 3.69 0.65
CA SER A 16 8.42 3.72 0.02
C SER A 16 8.35 4.09 -1.47
N LEU A 17 7.29 3.67 -2.18
CA LEU A 17 7.06 4.08 -3.56
C LEU A 17 6.75 5.59 -3.67
N SER A 18 5.92 6.12 -2.77
CA SER A 18 5.62 7.55 -2.66
C SER A 18 6.87 8.38 -2.39
N GLU A 19 7.69 7.99 -1.40
CA GLU A 19 8.94 8.68 -1.04
C GLU A 19 9.93 8.71 -2.22
N ARG A 20 10.01 7.61 -2.98
CA ARG A 20 10.85 7.54 -4.18
C ARG A 20 10.36 8.48 -5.28
N LEU A 21 9.05 8.57 -5.52
CA LEU A 21 8.48 9.50 -6.52
C LEU A 21 8.70 10.96 -6.11
N GLN A 22 8.59 11.27 -4.82
CA GLN A 22 8.88 12.59 -4.28
C GLN A 22 10.33 13.02 -4.58
N GLY A 23 11.30 12.12 -4.35
CA GLY A 23 12.71 12.38 -4.64
C GLY A 23 13.02 12.57 -6.13
N LEU A 24 12.14 12.10 -7.01
CA LEU A 24 12.22 12.29 -8.47
C LEU A 24 11.47 13.54 -8.97
N GLY A 25 10.84 14.31 -8.07
CA GLY A 25 10.03 15.48 -8.44
C GLY A 25 8.65 15.15 -9.03
N HIS A 26 8.18 13.91 -8.88
CA HIS A 26 6.84 13.49 -9.28
C HIS A 26 5.82 13.69 -8.16
N ASP A 27 4.53 13.62 -8.49
CA ASP A 27 3.44 13.67 -7.50
C ASP A 27 3.51 12.43 -6.57
N PRO A 28 3.87 12.58 -5.29
CA PRO A 28 4.03 11.44 -4.39
C PRO A 28 2.68 10.78 -4.06
N TYR A 29 1.57 11.49 -4.26
CA TYR A 29 0.24 10.98 -4.00
C TYR A 29 -0.35 10.19 -5.15
N GLN A 30 0.29 10.14 -6.32
CA GLN A 30 -0.13 9.35 -7.48
C GLN A 30 0.89 8.27 -7.82
N LEU A 31 0.61 7.07 -7.31
CA LEU A 31 1.44 5.90 -7.54
C LEU A 31 0.95 5.14 -8.77
N THR A 32 1.87 4.70 -9.61
CA THR A 32 1.59 3.74 -10.68
C THR A 32 2.29 2.42 -10.35
N LEU A 33 1.53 1.36 -10.13
CA LEU A 33 2.07 0.03 -9.92
C LEU A 33 2.46 -0.57 -11.28
N SER A 34 3.75 -0.62 -11.58
CA SER A 34 4.30 -1.22 -12.81
C SER A 34 4.18 -2.75 -12.83
N MET A 35 3.90 -3.37 -11.68
CA MET A 35 3.74 -4.82 -11.53
C MET A 35 2.28 -5.20 -11.33
N SER A 36 1.94 -6.43 -11.70
CA SER A 36 0.60 -7.00 -11.52
C SER A 36 0.28 -7.23 -10.04
N ARG A 37 -1.01 -7.38 -9.70
CA ARG A 37 -1.44 -7.73 -8.32
C ARG A 37 -0.82 -9.05 -7.85
N GLN A 38 -0.64 -10.00 -8.76
CA GLN A 38 0.01 -11.28 -8.49
C GLN A 38 1.50 -11.10 -8.16
N GLU A 39 2.21 -10.28 -8.92
CA GLU A 39 3.63 -9.97 -8.66
C GLU A 39 3.81 -9.22 -7.35
N LEU A 40 2.93 -8.26 -7.05
CA LEU A 40 2.90 -7.56 -5.75
C LEU A 40 2.65 -8.55 -4.60
N ALA A 41 1.72 -9.49 -4.76
CA ALA A 41 1.48 -10.55 -3.79
C ALA A 41 2.74 -11.40 -3.56
N ASN A 42 3.36 -11.87 -4.64
CA ASN A 42 4.59 -12.64 -4.56
C ASN A 42 5.73 -11.86 -3.87
N TYR A 43 5.89 -10.57 -4.22
CA TYR A 43 6.88 -9.68 -3.61
C TYR A 43 6.67 -9.49 -2.11
N LEU A 44 5.42 -9.35 -1.66
CA LEU A 44 5.08 -9.17 -0.24
C LEU A 44 5.01 -10.49 0.55
N GLY A 45 5.16 -11.64 -0.12
CA GLY A 45 4.93 -12.96 0.47
C GLY A 45 3.46 -13.16 0.91
N LEU A 46 2.52 -12.58 0.15
CA LEU A 46 1.09 -12.63 0.40
C LEU A 46 0.36 -13.33 -0.74
N VAL A 47 -0.82 -13.87 -0.47
CA VAL A 47 -1.71 -14.34 -1.53
C VAL A 47 -2.42 -13.16 -2.22
N ILE A 48 -2.67 -13.28 -3.53
CA ILE A 48 -3.31 -12.23 -4.35
C ILE A 48 -4.67 -11.78 -3.79
N GLU A 49 -5.45 -12.72 -3.25
CA GLU A 49 -6.74 -12.42 -2.61
C GLU A 49 -6.58 -11.55 -1.36
N THR A 50 -5.52 -11.75 -0.58
CA THR A 50 -5.22 -10.94 0.59
C THR A 50 -4.84 -9.54 0.16
N VAL A 51 -3.99 -9.39 -0.85
CA VAL A 51 -3.64 -8.08 -1.41
C VAL A 51 -4.91 -7.35 -1.88
N SER A 52 -5.76 -8.03 -2.66
CA SER A 52 -7.04 -7.47 -3.12
C SER A 52 -7.93 -7.00 -1.95
N ARG A 53 -8.10 -7.83 -0.92
CA ARG A 53 -8.87 -7.48 0.29
C ARG A 53 -8.26 -6.30 1.04
N LEU A 54 -6.93 -6.20 1.13
CA LEU A 54 -6.24 -5.09 1.79
C LEU A 54 -6.46 -3.77 1.03
N PHE A 55 -6.35 -3.78 -0.30
CA PHE A 55 -6.64 -2.61 -1.12
C PHE A 55 -8.10 -2.16 -0.96
N SER A 56 -9.06 -3.07 -1.04
CA SER A 56 -10.47 -2.74 -0.79
C SER A 56 -10.67 -2.15 0.60
N ARG A 57 -10.01 -2.70 1.62
CA ARG A 57 -10.12 -2.18 2.99
C ARG A 57 -9.52 -0.79 3.15
N MET A 58 -8.34 -0.52 2.59
CA MET A 58 -7.74 0.82 2.62
C MET A 58 -8.59 1.84 1.84
N GLN A 59 -9.29 1.41 0.77
CA GLN A 59 -10.28 2.24 0.07
C GLN A 59 -11.50 2.54 0.93
N THR A 60 -12.07 1.55 1.61
CA THR A 60 -13.19 1.76 2.53
C THR A 60 -12.83 2.68 3.69
N LEU A 61 -11.58 2.64 4.16
CA LEU A 61 -11.06 3.53 5.19
C LEU A 61 -10.75 4.95 4.68
N GLY A 62 -10.88 5.22 3.37
CA GLY A 62 -10.56 6.52 2.78
C GLY A 62 -9.07 6.84 2.73
N VAL A 63 -8.19 5.85 2.92
CA VAL A 63 -6.72 6.05 2.96
C VAL A 63 -6.16 6.22 1.54
N LEU A 64 -6.69 5.45 0.60
CA LEU A 64 -6.26 5.47 -0.80
C LEU A 64 -7.44 5.19 -1.72
N LYS A 65 -7.26 5.50 -3.01
CA LYS A 65 -8.17 5.13 -4.09
C LYS A 65 -7.40 4.27 -5.10
N VAL A 66 -8.02 3.20 -5.58
CA VAL A 66 -7.41 2.32 -6.57
C VAL A 66 -8.20 2.38 -7.87
N ASP A 67 -7.49 2.60 -8.97
CA ASP A 67 -8.02 2.43 -10.32
C ASP A 67 -7.05 1.55 -11.12
N ARG A 68 -7.38 0.26 -11.28
CA ARG A 68 -6.53 -0.74 -11.94
C ARG A 68 -5.10 -0.78 -11.37
N ARG A 69 -4.16 -0.13 -12.06
CA ARG A 69 -2.73 -0.02 -11.69
C ARG A 69 -2.37 1.31 -11.03
N TYR A 70 -3.27 2.28 -11.08
CA TYR A 70 -3.11 3.59 -10.45
C TYR A 70 -3.61 3.52 -9.02
N VAL A 71 -2.80 4.03 -8.09
CA VAL A 71 -3.13 4.13 -6.67
C VAL A 71 -2.93 5.58 -6.28
N ARG A 72 -4.00 6.23 -5.82
CA ARG A 72 -3.95 7.59 -5.31
C ARG A 72 -4.00 7.57 -3.79
N ILE A 73 -3.00 8.14 -3.13
CA ILE A 73 -3.01 8.34 -1.68
C ILE A 73 -3.97 9.49 -1.40
N LEU A 74 -4.97 9.23 -0.57
CA LEU A 74 -5.95 10.23 -0.14
C LEU A 74 -5.57 10.80 1.22
N ASP A 75 -5.07 9.93 2.11
CA ASP A 75 -4.66 10.30 3.46
C ASP A 75 -3.25 9.74 3.76
N PRO A 76 -2.20 10.57 3.58
CA PRO A 76 -0.83 10.13 3.82
C PRO A 76 -0.53 9.89 5.31
N ALA A 77 -1.24 10.56 6.22
CA ALA A 77 -1.06 10.36 7.65
C ALA A 77 -1.62 8.99 8.07
N ALA A 78 -2.83 8.65 7.63
CA ALA A 78 -3.42 7.33 7.87
C ALA A 78 -2.59 6.22 7.21
N LEU A 79 -2.05 6.45 6.01
CA LEU A 79 -1.12 5.50 5.38
C LEU A 79 0.14 5.30 6.22
N ALA A 80 0.70 6.37 6.79
CA ALA A 80 1.87 6.29 7.66
C ALA A 80 1.56 5.52 8.95
N THR A 81 0.40 5.75 9.58
CA THR A 81 -0.06 4.96 10.75
C THR A 81 -0.22 3.48 10.42
N LEU A 82 -0.72 3.14 9.24
CA LEU A 82 -0.81 1.73 8.80
C LEU A 82 0.58 1.14 8.51
N ALA A 83 1.53 1.95 8.07
CA ALA A 83 2.91 1.54 7.80
C ALA A 83 3.77 1.48 9.07
N GLU A 84 3.33 2.09 10.17
CA GLU A 84 3.98 1.97 11.47
C GLU A 84 3.93 0.51 11.94
N LYS A 85 4.98 0.09 12.65
CA LYS A 85 5.34 -1.31 12.86
C LYS A 85 4.15 -2.17 13.32
N PRO A 86 4.01 -3.41 12.82
CA PRO A 86 3.20 -4.39 13.54
C PRO A 86 3.87 -4.59 14.91
N ASP A 87 3.14 -4.36 16.00
CA ASP A 87 3.54 -4.72 17.37
C ASP A 87 4.51 -5.91 17.38
N GLU A 88 5.78 -5.64 17.70
CA GLU A 88 6.61 -6.58 18.43
C GLU A 88 6.09 -6.52 19.86
N ASP A 89 5.30 -7.52 20.25
CA ASP A 89 5.28 -8.02 21.63
C ASP A 89 6.11 -9.30 21.63
#